data_AF-A0A0B1S649-F1
#
_entry.id   AF-A0A0B1S649-F1
#
_cell.length_a   1.000
_cell.length_b   1.000
_cell.length_c   1.000
_cell.angle_alpha   90.00
_cell.angle_beta   90.00
_cell.angle_gamma   90.00
#
_symmetry.space_group_name_H-M   'P 1'
#
loop_
_entity.id
_entity.type
_entity.pdbx_description
1 polymer ?
#
loop_
_entity_poly.entity_id
_entity_poly.type
_entity_poly.pdbx_seq_one_letter_code
_entity_poly.pdbx_strand_id
1 'polypeptide(L)'
;MDWSLLEVNLAQTPEVGQVDVLTDCDETSQVGSVLRPMLENPAEWDKDHKFRIDNVRFFVSDQYNEYAMEVFEWSTFGSILSLPGFQIVQGLPVIMIYTRDEVDKKFSAIDDNKFIIN
;
A
#
# COMPACT_ATOMS: atom_id res chain seq x y z
N MET A 1 -11.39 -20.20 21.82
CA MET A 1 -10.88 -18.82 21.77
C MET A 1 -10.44 -18.64 20.34
N ASP A 2 -11.27 -17.95 19.57
CA ASP A 2 -11.09 -17.78 18.14
C ASP A 2 -10.10 -16.63 17.93
N TRP A 3 -8.95 -16.94 17.32
CA TRP A 3 -7.85 -16.00 17.09
C TRP A 3 -7.86 -15.57 15.61
N SER A 4 -9.01 -15.10 15.11
CA SER A 4 -9.03 -14.43 13.81
C SER A 4 -8.17 -13.17 13.93
N LEU A 5 -6.92 -13.29 13.47
CA LEU A 5 -5.90 -12.26 13.50
C LEU A 5 -6.49 -10.98 12.89
N LEU A 6 -6.60 -9.96 13.73
CA LEU A 6 -6.83 -8.59 13.31
C LEU A 6 -5.55 -8.16 12.56
N GLU A 7 -5.50 -8.34 11.24
CA GLU A 7 -4.30 -7.98 10.49
C GLU A 7 -4.20 -6.47 10.39
N VAL A 8 -3.28 -5.91 11.16
CA VAL A 8 -2.99 -4.49 11.11
C VAL A 8 -2.11 -4.21 9.88
N ASN A 9 -2.70 -3.64 8.84
CA ASN A 9 -1.96 -3.15 7.67
C ASN A 9 -1.76 -1.65 7.80
N LEU A 10 -0.52 -1.18 7.64
CA LEU A 10 -0.23 0.25 7.59
C LEU A 10 -0.34 0.73 6.15
N ALA A 11 -1.33 1.59 5.88
CA ALA A 11 -1.36 2.37 4.65
C ALA A 11 -0.53 3.64 4.89
N GLN A 12 0.64 3.73 4.27
CA GLN A 12 1.44 4.95 4.32
C GLN A 12 1.16 5.78 3.08
N THR A 13 1.05 7.10 3.22
CA THR A 13 1.13 8.06 2.11
C THR A 13 2.40 8.89 2.29
N PRO A 14 3.58 8.35 1.92
CA PRO A 14 4.85 8.97 2.27
C PRO A 14 5.03 10.36 1.66
N GLU A 15 4.36 10.62 0.54
CA GLU A 15 4.26 11.94 -0.11
C GLU A 15 3.81 13.05 0.87
N VAL A 16 2.92 12.73 1.82
CA VAL A 16 2.34 13.69 2.77
C VAL A 16 2.59 13.31 4.24
N GLY A 17 3.36 12.25 4.49
CA GLY A 17 3.73 11.78 5.82
C GLY A 17 2.56 11.26 6.66
N GLN A 18 1.47 10.80 6.05
CA GLN A 18 0.33 10.23 6.77
C GLN A 18 0.42 8.71 6.82
N VAL A 19 -0.14 8.16 7.89
CA VAL A 19 -0.17 6.72 8.16
C VAL A 19 -1.54 6.37 8.71
N ASP A 20 -2.22 5.45 8.05
CA ASP A 20 -3.48 4.88 8.49
C ASP A 20 -3.31 3.41 8.89
N VAL A 21 -4.09 2.99 9.88
CA VAL A 21 -4.08 1.63 10.44
C VAL A 21 -5.36 0.94 9.97
N LEU A 22 -5.23 -0.08 9.12
CA LEU A 22 -6.34 -0.92 8.71
C LEU A 22 -6.55 -2.01 9.75
N THR A 23 -7.76 -2.10 10.31
CA THR A 23 -8.09 -3.05 11.40
C THR A 23 -9.12 -4.11 11.02
N ASP A 24 -9.80 -3.98 9.88
CA ASP A 24 -10.83 -4.92 9.42
C ASP A 24 -10.42 -5.51 8.05
N CYS A 25 -9.33 -6.27 8.04
CA CYS A 25 -8.90 -7.04 6.87
C CYS A 25 -8.25 -8.36 7.28
N ASP A 26 -8.32 -9.34 6.38
CA ASP A 26 -7.63 -10.63 6.48
C ASP A 26 -6.86 -10.95 5.20
N GLU A 27 -6.04 -12.01 5.22
CA GLU A 27 -5.19 -12.43 4.11
C GLU A 27 -5.95 -12.70 2.79
N THR A 28 -7.26 -12.99 2.85
CA THR A 28 -8.11 -13.25 1.69
C THR A 28 -8.75 -11.99 1.12
N SER A 29 -8.76 -10.91 1.90
CA SER A 29 -9.31 -9.62 1.51
C SER A 29 -8.49 -8.99 0.38
N GLN A 30 -9.17 -8.46 -0.63
CA GLN A 30 -8.53 -7.68 -1.69
C GLN A 30 -8.18 -6.27 -1.21
N VAL A 31 -7.00 -5.78 -1.58
CA VAL A 31 -6.53 -4.43 -1.23
C VAL A 31 -7.55 -3.37 -1.63
N GLY A 32 -8.09 -3.47 -2.85
CA GLY A 32 -9.08 -2.53 -3.36
C GLY A 32 -10.40 -2.53 -2.58
N SER A 33 -10.85 -3.71 -2.10
CA SER A 33 -12.07 -3.80 -1.31
C SER A 33 -11.96 -3.08 0.04
N VAL A 34 -10.76 -3.05 0.63
CA VAL A 34 -10.49 -2.40 1.91
C VAL A 34 -10.19 -0.91 1.73
N LEU A 35 -9.39 -0.54 0.74
CA LEU A 35 -8.94 0.86 0.55
C LEU A 35 -9.93 1.73 -0.20
N ARG A 36 -10.77 1.18 -1.08
CA ARG A 36 -11.71 1.99 -1.88
C ARG A 36 -12.70 2.79 -1.03
N PRO A 37 -13.34 2.23 0.02
CA PRO A 37 -14.19 3.02 0.91
C PRO A 37 -13.42 4.12 1.66
N MET A 38 -12.16 3.86 2.03
CA MET A 38 -11.30 4.81 2.72
C MET A 38 -10.91 6.01 1.83
N LEU A 39 -10.68 5.76 0.54
CA LEU A 39 -10.28 6.78 -0.44
C LEU A 39 -11.47 7.44 -1.17
N GLU A 40 -12.70 7.03 -0.86
CA GLU A 40 -13.92 7.54 -1.51
C GLU A 40 -14.17 9.01 -1.18
N ASN A 41 -13.87 9.42 0.04
CA ASN A 41 -14.00 10.81 0.50
C ASN A 41 -12.62 11.36 0.88
N PRO A 42 -12.35 12.65 0.62
CA PRO A 42 -11.06 13.24 0.95
C PRO A 42 -10.87 13.28 2.48
N ALA A 43 -9.70 12.88 2.93
CA ALA A 43 -9.27 13.13 4.30
C ALA A 43 -9.04 14.64 4.52
N GLU A 44 -9.02 15.10 5.78
CA GLU A 44 -8.81 16.52 6.11
C GLU A 44 -7.50 17.09 5.53
N TRP A 45 -6.49 16.23 5.40
CA TRP A 45 -5.18 16.56 4.83
C TRP A 45 -5.16 16.52 3.29
N ASP A 46 -6.08 15.80 2.64
CA ASP A 46 -6.19 15.68 1.18
C ASP A 46 -7.24 16.64 0.60
N LYS A 47 -7.03 17.94 0.78
CA LYS A 47 -8.01 18.98 0.40
C LYS A 47 -8.36 18.98 -1.10
N ASP A 48 -7.43 18.55 -1.93
CA ASP A 48 -7.58 18.49 -3.39
C ASP A 48 -8.15 17.14 -3.88
N HIS A 49 -8.40 16.20 -2.95
CA HIS A 49 -8.87 14.84 -3.21
C HIS A 49 -8.02 14.11 -4.28
N LYS A 50 -6.70 14.18 -4.10
CA LYS A 50 -5.73 13.53 -5.00
C LYS A 50 -5.62 12.03 -4.73
N PHE A 51 -5.86 11.61 -3.49
CA PHE A 51 -5.80 10.21 -3.08
C PHE A 51 -7.16 9.54 -3.30
N ARG A 52 -7.40 9.17 -4.56
CA ARG A 52 -8.56 8.40 -5.01
C ARG A 52 -8.09 7.13 -5.71
N ILE A 53 -8.89 6.07 -5.65
CA ILE A 53 -8.49 4.73 -6.12
C ILE A 53 -8.00 4.70 -7.58
N ASP A 54 -8.56 5.55 -8.45
CA ASP A 54 -8.17 5.70 -9.86
C ASP A 54 -6.88 6.51 -10.06
N ASN A 55 -6.47 7.30 -9.07
CA ASN A 55 -5.31 8.19 -9.13
C ASN A 55 -4.16 7.80 -8.20
N VAL A 56 -4.22 6.62 -7.56
CA VAL A 56 -3.13 6.09 -6.74
C VAL A 56 -2.56 4.80 -7.31
N ARG A 57 -1.35 4.47 -6.86
CA ARG A 57 -0.68 3.18 -7.07
C ARG A 57 -0.18 2.66 -5.72
N PHE A 58 -0.16 1.34 -5.58
CA PHE A 58 0.17 0.66 -4.33
C PHE A 58 1.52 -0.03 -4.43
N PHE A 59 2.33 0.08 -3.38
CA PHE A 59 3.66 -0.49 -3.35
C PHE A 59 3.96 -1.13 -2.00
N VAL A 60 4.91 -2.05 -2.01
CA VAL A 60 5.49 -2.65 -0.80
C VAL A 60 7.01 -2.63 -0.92
N SER A 61 7.71 -2.48 0.20
CA SER A 61 9.18 -2.54 0.19
C SER A 61 9.66 -3.98 0.09
N ASP A 62 10.78 -4.16 -0.60
CA ASP A 62 11.56 -5.38 -0.46
C ASP A 62 12.31 -5.43 0.88
N GLN A 63 12.91 -6.58 1.18
CA GLN A 63 13.54 -6.90 2.47
C GLN A 63 14.77 -6.05 2.82
N TYR A 64 15.31 -5.32 1.85
CA TYR A 64 16.44 -4.42 2.04
C TYR A 64 16.03 -2.94 1.97
N ASN A 65 14.74 -2.64 1.74
CA ASN A 65 14.24 -1.30 1.44
C ASN A 65 14.99 -0.62 0.28
N GLU A 66 15.47 -1.42 -0.67
CA GLU A 66 16.15 -0.96 -1.89
C GLU A 66 15.15 -0.70 -3.01
N TYR A 67 14.05 -1.47 -3.06
CA TYR A 67 13.08 -1.41 -4.13
C TYR A 67 11.64 -1.33 -3.61
N ALA A 68 10.83 -0.58 -4.33
CA ALA A 68 9.38 -0.61 -4.20
C ALA A 68 8.80 -1.60 -5.22
N MET A 69 8.06 -2.58 -4.74
CA MET A 69 7.35 -3.56 -5.56
C MET A 69 5.89 -3.13 -5.72
N GLU A 70 5.43 -2.93 -6.94
CA GLU A 70 4.04 -2.56 -7.20
C GLU A 70 3.10 -3.74 -6.93
N VAL A 71 1.99 -3.44 -6.28
CA VAL A 71 0.87 -4.35 -6.05
C VAL A 71 -0.42 -3.72 -6.57
N PHE A 72 -1.41 -4.55 -6.88
CA PHE A 72 -2.64 -4.10 -7.53
C PHE A 72 -3.85 -4.23 -6.62
N GLU A 73 -4.91 -3.45 -6.90
CA GLU A 73 -6.14 -3.46 -6.11
C GLU A 73 -6.84 -4.83 -6.05
N TRP A 74 -6.64 -5.69 -7.05
CA TRP A 74 -7.16 -7.05 -7.10
C TRP A 74 -6.30 -8.08 -6.36
N SER A 75 -5.11 -7.69 -5.87
CA SER A 75 -4.25 -8.54 -5.04
C SER A 75 -4.88 -8.73 -3.67
N THR A 76 -4.71 -9.90 -3.08
CA THR A 76 -5.09 -10.13 -1.67
C THR A 76 -3.92 -9.81 -0.75
N PHE A 77 -4.19 -9.45 0.50
CA PHE A 77 -3.12 -9.22 1.49
C PHE A 77 -2.21 -10.45 1.63
N GLY A 78 -2.76 -11.66 1.65
CA GLY A 78 -1.98 -12.90 1.69
C GLY A 78 -1.08 -13.11 0.48
N SER A 79 -1.53 -12.71 -0.72
CA SER A 79 -0.69 -12.76 -1.93
C SER A 79 0.49 -11.79 -1.86
N ILE A 80 0.30 -10.63 -1.21
CA ILE A 80 1.33 -9.62 -0.98
C ILE A 80 2.34 -10.11 0.06
N LEU A 81 1.85 -10.66 1.18
CA LEU A 81 2.69 -11.28 2.22
C LEU A 81 3.56 -12.41 1.68
N SER A 82 3.10 -13.07 0.60
CA SER A 82 3.81 -14.16 -0.06
C SER A 82 4.82 -13.70 -1.13
N LEU A 83 4.95 -12.39 -1.38
CA LEU A 83 5.89 -11.89 -2.38
C LEU A 83 7.34 -12.18 -1.96
N PRO A 84 8.20 -12.66 -2.88
CA PRO A 84 9.61 -12.89 -2.58
C PRO A 84 10.28 -11.62 -2.08
N GLY A 85 10.83 -11.69 -0.86
CA GLY A 85 11.50 -10.56 -0.23
C GLY A 85 10.55 -9.51 0.35
N PHE A 86 9.26 -9.77 0.50
CA PHE A 86 8.39 -8.89 1.28
C PHE A 86 8.83 -8.87 2.75
N GLN A 87 8.89 -7.68 3.34
CA GLN A 87 9.24 -7.51 4.75
C GLN A 87 8.05 -7.04 5.58
N ILE A 88 7.85 -7.74 6.68
CA ILE A 88 6.99 -7.28 7.78
C ILE A 88 7.81 -6.30 8.63
N VAL A 89 7.39 -5.04 8.69
CA VAL A 89 8.08 -3.99 9.43
C VAL A 89 7.43 -3.85 10.80
N GLN A 90 8.20 -4.04 11.88
CA GLN A 90 7.70 -3.97 13.27
C GLN A 90 6.49 -4.89 13.55
N GLY A 91 6.41 -6.04 12.87
CA GLY A 91 5.30 -6.98 13.02
C GLY A 91 4.07 -6.65 12.17
N LEU A 92 4.11 -5.58 11.36
CA LEU A 92 3.00 -5.12 10.54
C LEU A 92 3.36 -5.13 9.04
N PRO A 93 2.50 -5.70 8.18
CA PRO A 93 2.58 -5.45 6.75
C PRO A 93 2.29 -3.98 6.43
N VAL A 94 3.10 -3.41 5.53
CA VAL A 94 3.00 -2.00 5.12
C VAL A 94 2.73 -1.95 3.63
N ILE A 95 1.65 -1.25 3.25
CA ILE A 95 1.37 -0.88 1.86
C ILE A 95 1.54 0.63 1.76
N MET A 96 2.42 1.05 0.86
CA MET A 96 2.60 2.46 0.50
C MET A 96 1.64 2.84 -0.61
N ILE A 97 1.01 4.00 -0.48
CA ILE A 97 0.08 4.58 -1.43
C ILE A 97 0.70 5.87 -1.95
N TYR A 98 0.91 5.96 -3.27
CA TYR A 98 1.41 7.16 -3.92
C TYR A 98 0.43 7.62 -4.99
N THR A 99 0.33 8.92 -5.21
CA THR A 99 -0.40 9.45 -6.36
C THR A 99 0.32 9.07 -7.66
N ARG A 100 -0.42 8.91 -8.77
CA ARG A 100 0.19 8.60 -10.07
C ARG A 100 1.22 9.65 -10.50
N ASP A 101 0.93 10.92 -10.27
CA ASP A 101 1.83 12.04 -10.57
C ASP A 101 3.15 11.95 -9.80
N GLU A 102 3.11 11.57 -8.52
CA GLU A 102 4.31 11.35 -7.71
C GLU A 102 5.12 10.16 -8.22
N VAL A 103 4.44 9.08 -8.61
CA VAL A 103 5.09 7.91 -9.21
C VAL A 103 5.78 8.28 -10.51
N ASP A 104 5.11 9.00 -11.40
CA ASP A 104 5.67 9.42 -12.69
C ASP A 104 6.89 10.36 -12.53
N LYS A 105 6.96 11.11 -11.43
CA LYS A 105 8.08 12.03 -11.13
C LYS A 105 9.27 11.34 -10.47
N LYS A 106 9.02 10.42 -9.54
CA LYS A 106 10.06 9.91 -8.64
C LYS A 106 10.44 8.46 -8.90
N PHE A 107 9.56 7.65 -9.48
CA PHE A 107 9.78 6.23 -9.59
C PHE A 107 10.42 5.90 -10.94
N SER A 108 11.45 5.07 -10.89
CA SER A 108 12.09 4.50 -12.08
C SER A 108 11.90 2.99 -12.10
N ALA A 109 11.19 2.49 -13.11
CA ALA A 109 11.01 1.06 -13.30
C ALA A 109 12.36 0.39 -13.63
N ILE A 110 12.67 -0.69 -12.95
CA ILE A 110 13.88 -1.51 -13.19
C ILE A 110 13.57 -2.93 -13.65
N ASP A 111 12.35 -3.40 -13.37
CA ASP A 111 11.80 -4.71 -13.75
C ASP A 111 10.26 -4.62 -13.78
N ASP A 112 9.57 -5.66 -14.25
CA ASP A 112 8.12 -5.66 -14.50
C ASP A 112 7.28 -5.07 -13.37
N ASN A 113 7.62 -5.37 -12.10
CA ASN A 113 6.92 -4.85 -10.92
C ASN A 113 7.82 -4.15 -9.90
N LYS A 114 9.07 -3.80 -10.28
CA LYS A 114 10.06 -3.24 -9.34
C LYS A 114 10.48 -1.84 -9.74
N PHE A 115 10.56 -0.96 -8.75
CA PHE A 115 10.85 0.45 -8.91
C PHE A 115 11.91 0.91 -7.92
N ILE A 116 12.74 1.85 -8.35
CA ILE A 116 13.58 2.68 -7.48
C ILE A 116 12.87 4.00 -7.25
N ILE A 117 12.85 4.49 -6.01
CA ILE A 117 12.31 5.80 -5.63
C ILE A 117 13.48 6.79 -5.57
N ASN A 118 13.45 7.85 -6.38
CA ASN A 118 14.49 8.89 -6.45
C ASN A 118 14.20 10.12 -5.57
#